data_AF-A0A7W6H422-F1
#
_entry.id   AF-A0A7W6H422-F1
#
_cell.length_a   1.000
_cell.length_b   1.000
_cell.length_c   1.000
_cell.angle_alpha   90.00
_cell.angle_beta   90.00
_cell.angle_gamma   90.00
#
_symmetry.space_group_name_H-M   'P 1'
#
loop_
_entity.id
_entity.type
_entity.pdbx_description
1 polymer ?
#
loop_
_entity_poly.entity_id
_entity_poly.type
_entity_poly.pdbx_seq_one_letter_code
_entity_poly.pdbx_strand_id
1 'polypeptide(L)'
;MFGLRRGTTDSLVTMIAAPTVWALHFLLCYILVAVACAPNADVFKSINGARISIAIATTAGLAFCFFAGLRAWREWKAAGGKPPHDKPTEHDRERQMELASVLLSALSFLAIVFTALPVLLVADCR
;
A
#
# COMPACT_ATOMS: atom_id res chain seq x y z
N MET A 1 24.52 -13.00 -8.35
CA MET A 1 25.24 -12.84 -7.07
C MET A 1 24.65 -11.66 -6.30
N PHE A 2 23.49 -11.88 -5.67
CA PHE A 2 22.97 -11.02 -4.59
C PHE A 2 22.78 -11.94 -3.39
N GLY A 3 23.89 -12.18 -2.70
CA GLY A 3 23.90 -12.90 -1.45
C GLY A 3 23.35 -12.01 -0.35
N LEU A 4 22.05 -12.11 -0.08
CA LEU A 4 21.45 -11.64 1.17
C LEU A 4 21.01 -12.86 1.97
N ARG A 5 22.00 -13.55 2.53
CA ARG A 5 21.79 -14.46 3.65
C ARG A 5 21.80 -13.61 4.92
N ARG A 6 20.67 -13.00 5.25
CA ARG A 6 20.35 -12.44 6.57
C ARG A 6 18.95 -12.93 6.88
N GLY A 7 18.77 -13.62 8.01
CA GLY A 7 17.44 -13.95 8.49
C GLY A 7 16.62 -12.66 8.58
N THR A 8 15.66 -12.51 7.69
CA THR A 8 14.48 -11.72 8.00
C THR A 8 13.40 -12.76 8.14
N THR A 9 13.23 -13.26 9.37
CA THR A 9 11.93 -13.75 9.79
C THR A 9 10.93 -12.70 9.34
N ASP A 10 9.99 -13.08 8.47
CA ASP A 10 8.96 -12.14 8.04
C ASP A 10 8.28 -11.63 9.33
N SER A 11 8.43 -10.33 9.58
CA SER A 11 8.11 -9.73 10.85
C SER A 11 6.73 -9.12 10.74
N LEU A 12 6.06 -8.93 11.88
CA LEU A 12 4.84 -8.13 11.93
C LEU A 12 5.03 -6.77 11.24
N VAL A 13 6.25 -6.19 11.29
CA VAL A 13 6.59 -4.93 10.64
C VAL A 13 6.52 -5.01 9.11
N THR A 14 7.06 -6.07 8.49
CA THR A 14 7.04 -6.21 7.02
C THR A 14 5.63 -6.49 6.52
N MET A 15 4.83 -7.23 7.29
CA MET A 15 3.42 -7.51 6.99
C MET A 15 2.54 -6.25 7.02
N ILE A 16 2.70 -5.38 8.03
CA ILE A 16 1.85 -4.17 8.16
C ILE A 16 2.35 -2.99 7.31
N ALA A 17 3.56 -3.03 6.77
CA ALA A 17 4.15 -1.91 6.04
C ALA A 17 3.30 -1.41 4.86
N ALA A 18 2.79 -2.32 4.02
CA ALA A 18 1.95 -1.93 2.88
C ALA A 18 0.60 -1.32 3.31
N PRO A 19 -0.15 -1.90 4.26
CA PRO A 19 -1.32 -1.25 4.86
C PRO A 19 -1.03 0.11 5.48
N THR A 20 0.11 0.29 6.15
CA THR A 20 0.51 1.58 6.73
C THR A 20 0.75 2.63 5.66
N VAL A 21 1.42 2.28 4.56
CA VAL A 21 1.62 3.20 3.42
C VAL A 21 0.29 3.63 2.81
N TRP A 22 -0.65 2.69 2.64
CA TRP A 22 -2.01 3.03 2.20
C TRP A 22 -2.70 3.99 3.18
N ALA A 23 -2.67 3.72 4.49
CA ALA A 23 -3.33 4.56 5.48
C ALA A 23 -2.77 6.00 5.49
N LEU A 24 -1.45 6.15 5.36
CA LEU A 24 -0.80 7.46 5.26
C LEU A 24 -1.17 8.18 3.95
N HIS A 25 -1.21 7.46 2.83
CA HIS A 25 -1.66 8.00 1.55
C HIS A 25 -3.11 8.48 1.60
N PHE A 26 -4.01 7.68 2.18
CA PHE A 26 -5.41 8.04 2.40
C PHE A 26 -5.54 9.30 3.24
N LEU A 27 -4.85 9.36 4.38
CA LEU A 27 -4.89 10.52 5.26
C LEU A 27 -4.36 11.79 4.55
N LEU A 28 -3.27 11.67 3.78
CA LEU A 28 -2.73 12.75 2.98
C LEU A 28 -3.74 13.25 1.95
N CYS A 29 -4.37 12.34 1.18
CA CYS A 29 -5.38 12.71 0.19
C CYS A 29 -6.56 13.44 0.85
N TYR A 30 -7.04 12.90 1.97
CA TYR A 30 -8.17 13.46 2.71
C TYR A 30 -7.86 14.87 3.23
N ILE A 31 -6.72 15.06 3.91
CA ILE A 31 -6.34 16.36 4.48
C ILE A 31 -6.12 17.41 3.39
N LEU A 32 -5.42 17.06 2.31
CA LEU A 32 -5.14 18.02 1.23
C LEU A 32 -6.42 18.54 0.57
N VAL A 33 -7.36 17.64 0.27
CA VAL A 33 -8.65 18.03 -0.32
C VAL A 33 -9.50 18.80 0.67
N ALA A 34 -9.59 18.34 1.92
CA ALA A 34 -10.35 19.01 2.97
C ALA A 34 -9.86 20.45 3.20
N VAL A 35 -8.55 20.66 3.31
CA VAL A 35 -7.96 22.00 3.49
C VAL A 35 -8.14 22.86 2.25
N ALA A 36 -8.02 22.30 1.04
CA ALA A 36 -8.19 23.05 -0.19
C ALA A 36 -9.62 23.61 -0.37
N CYS A 37 -10.62 22.87 0.11
CA CYS A 37 -12.05 23.15 -0.08
C CYS A 37 -12.78 23.68 1.18
N ALA A 38 -12.17 23.67 2.36
CA ALA A 38 -12.81 23.98 3.66
C ALA A 38 -13.69 25.26 3.73
N PRO A 39 -13.35 26.42 3.14
CA PRO A 39 -14.24 27.57 3.26
C PRO A 39 -15.51 27.43 2.40
N ASN A 40 -15.61 26.44 1.49
CA ASN A 40 -16.72 26.23 0.55
C ASN A 40 -17.17 27.51 -0.18
N ALA A 41 -16.27 28.49 -0.29
CA ALA A 41 -16.57 29.82 -0.79
C ALA A 41 -16.49 29.90 -2.32
N ASP A 42 -15.75 28.98 -2.93
CA ASP A 42 -15.58 28.89 -4.38
C ASP A 42 -15.55 27.41 -4.80
N VAL A 43 -16.70 26.94 -5.29
CA VAL A 43 -16.91 25.55 -5.70
C VAL A 43 -16.12 25.20 -6.97
N PHE A 44 -15.79 26.20 -7.80
CA PHE A 44 -15.02 26.04 -9.04
C PHE A 44 -13.51 26.23 -8.86
N LYS A 45 -13.07 26.48 -7.62
CA LYS A 45 -11.66 26.59 -7.28
C LYS A 45 -10.92 25.31 -7.67
N SER A 46 -9.95 25.45 -8.56
CA SER A 46 -9.12 24.33 -8.98
C SER A 46 -8.27 23.80 -7.82
N ILE A 47 -8.22 22.48 -7.70
CA ILE A 47 -7.36 21.76 -6.74
C ILE A 47 -6.08 21.21 -7.38
N ASN A 48 -5.59 21.82 -8.47
CA ASN A 48 -4.44 21.30 -9.24
C ASN A 48 -3.18 21.03 -8.38
N GLY A 49 -2.88 21.88 -7.39
CA GLY A 49 -1.75 21.64 -6.47
C GLY A 49 -1.92 20.37 -5.62
N ALA A 50 -3.14 20.12 -5.14
CA ALA A 50 -3.47 18.89 -4.42
C ALA A 50 -3.43 17.68 -5.36
N ARG A 51 -3.94 17.81 -6.61
CA ARG A 51 -3.91 16.74 -7.62
C ARG A 51 -2.49 16.29 -7.95
N ILE A 52 -1.56 17.22 -8.16
CA ILE A 52 -0.15 16.88 -8.43
C ILE A 52 0.48 16.17 -7.23
N SER A 53 0.28 16.71 -6.02
CA SER A 53 0.80 16.10 -4.79
C SER A 53 0.27 14.68 -4.59
N ILE A 54 -1.03 14.49 -4.81
CA ILE A 54 -1.69 13.18 -4.70
C ILE A 54 -1.22 12.24 -5.80
N ALA A 55 -1.02 12.70 -7.04
CA ALA A 55 -0.49 11.87 -8.13
C ALA A 55 0.91 11.35 -7.82
N ILE A 56 1.79 12.20 -7.26
CA ILE A 56 3.14 11.80 -6.83
C ILE A 56 3.05 10.77 -5.69
N ALA A 57 2.28 11.07 -4.64
CA ALA A 57 2.10 10.17 -3.50
C ALA A 57 1.49 8.82 -3.91
N THR A 58 0.53 8.84 -4.84
CA THR A 58 -0.10 7.63 -5.41
C THR A 58 0.92 6.80 -6.14
N THR A 59 1.71 7.41 -7.04
CA THR A 59 2.74 6.69 -7.80
C THR A 59 3.77 6.05 -6.86
N ALA A 60 4.24 6.79 -5.85
CA ALA A 60 5.17 6.27 -4.85
C ALA A 60 4.56 5.12 -4.03
N GLY A 61 3.31 5.26 -3.57
CA GLY A 61 2.60 4.23 -2.82
C GLY A 61 2.35 2.96 -3.64
N LEU A 62 1.92 3.09 -4.89
CA LEU A 62 1.73 1.95 -5.80
C LEU A 62 3.04 1.22 -6.06
N ALA A 63 4.13 1.95 -6.32
CA ALA A 63 5.45 1.36 -6.50
C ALA A 63 5.87 0.60 -5.23
N PHE A 64 5.71 1.20 -4.05
CA PHE A 64 6.03 0.54 -2.78
C PHE A 64 5.23 -0.75 -2.59
N CYS A 65 3.90 -0.70 -2.72
CA CYS A 65 3.04 -1.88 -2.57
C CYS A 65 3.43 -2.96 -3.57
N PHE A 66 3.65 -2.61 -4.85
CA PHE A 66 4.05 -3.56 -5.88
C PHE A 66 5.37 -4.26 -5.55
N PHE A 67 6.41 -3.52 -5.16
CA PHE A 67 7.69 -4.11 -4.80
C PHE A 67 7.63 -4.94 -3.51
N ALA A 68 6.87 -4.50 -2.51
CA ALA A 68 6.65 -5.24 -1.27
C ALA A 68 5.93 -6.58 -1.53
N GLY A 69 4.86 -6.56 -2.34
CA GLY A 69 4.12 -7.76 -2.70
C GLY A 69 4.94 -8.70 -3.57
N LEU A 70 5.70 -8.17 -4.53
CA LEU A 70 6.59 -8.96 -5.38
C LEU A 70 7.72 -9.63 -4.57
N ARG A 71 8.25 -8.94 -3.56
CA ARG A 71 9.22 -9.50 -2.61
C ARG A 71 8.60 -10.65 -1.83
N ALA A 72 7.49 -10.40 -1.13
CA ALA A 72 6.80 -11.41 -0.31
C ALA A 72 6.39 -12.63 -1.15
N TRP A 73 5.94 -12.42 -2.39
CA TRP A 73 5.60 -13.50 -3.31
C TRP A 73 6.80 -14.36 -3.71
N ARG A 74 7.98 -13.75 -3.88
CA ARG A 74 9.21 -14.50 -4.20
C ARG A 74 9.68 -15.31 -2.99
N GLU A 75 9.61 -14.75 -1.79
CA GLU A 75 9.95 -15.42 -0.54
C GLU A 75 9.00 -16.61 -0.30
N TRP A 76 7.69 -16.39 -0.38
CA TRP A 76 6.66 -17.43 -0.25
C TRP A 76 6.82 -18.58 -1.26
N LYS A 77 7.09 -18.25 -2.53
CA LYS A 77 7.36 -19.27 -3.56
C LYS A 77 8.64 -20.06 -3.29
N ALA A 78 9.70 -19.40 -2.83
CA ALA A 78 10.95 -20.07 -2.47
C ALA A 78 10.78 -20.98 -1.24
N ALA A 79 9.87 -20.63 -0.33
CA ALA A 79 9.56 -21.40 0.88
C ALA A 79 8.68 -22.64 0.62
N GLY A 80 8.20 -22.87 -0.61
CA GLY A 80 7.46 -24.06 -1.03
C GLY A 80 6.06 -23.80 -1.61
N GLY A 81 5.51 -22.59 -1.41
CA GLY A 81 4.35 -22.06 -2.15
C GLY A 81 3.07 -22.91 -2.17
N LYS A 82 2.90 -23.86 -1.24
CA LYS A 82 1.77 -24.79 -1.21
C LYS A 82 1.16 -24.86 0.18
N PRO A 83 -0.03 -24.26 0.38
CA PRO A 83 -0.85 -24.52 1.56
C PRO A 83 -1.24 -26.01 1.64
N PRO A 84 -1.63 -26.54 2.82
CA PRO A 84 -1.78 -25.84 4.11
C PRO A 84 -0.47 -25.74 4.92
N HIS A 85 -0.33 -24.64 5.66
CA HIS A 85 0.76 -24.38 6.64
C HIS A 85 0.15 -24.32 8.04
N ASP A 86 -0.43 -25.43 8.50
CA ASP A 86 -1.31 -25.50 9.68
C ASP A 86 -0.67 -26.16 10.90
N LYS A 87 0.61 -26.56 10.81
CA LYS A 87 1.30 -27.18 11.93
C LYS A 87 1.76 -26.09 12.92
N PRO A 88 1.78 -26.36 14.24
CA PRO A 88 2.27 -25.43 15.26
C PRO A 88 3.80 -25.38 15.26
N THR A 89 4.39 -25.03 14.12
CA THR A 89 5.83 -24.89 13.90
C THR A 89 6.14 -23.46 13.50
N GLU A 90 7.29 -22.94 13.94
CA GLU A 90 7.75 -21.59 13.58
C GLU A 90 7.75 -21.38 12.05
N HIS A 91 8.13 -22.42 11.30
CA HIS A 91 8.23 -22.41 9.84
C HIS A 91 6.88 -22.25 9.12
N ASP A 92 5.84 -22.94 9.60
CA ASP A 92 4.50 -22.81 9.02
C ASP A 92 3.85 -21.46 9.38
N ARG A 93 4.15 -20.92 10.56
CA ARG A 93 3.74 -19.55 10.95
C ARG A 93 4.34 -18.49 10.02
N GLU A 94 5.63 -18.57 9.74
CA GLU A 94 6.32 -17.65 8.83
C GLU A 94 5.71 -17.68 7.43
N ARG A 95 5.46 -18.86 6.87
CA ARG A 95 4.82 -19.00 5.54
C ARG A 95 3.41 -18.42 5.49
N GLN A 96 2.64 -18.53 6.57
CA GLN A 96 1.34 -17.88 6.68
C GLN A 96 1.47 -16.35 6.71
N MET A 97 2.46 -15.82 7.44
CA MET A 97 2.75 -14.38 7.47
C MET A 97 3.18 -13.87 6.08
N GLU A 98 4.03 -14.61 5.37
CA GLU A 98 4.43 -14.26 3.99
C GLU A 98 3.24 -14.20 3.03
N LEU A 99 2.33 -15.19 3.11
CA LEU A 99 1.09 -15.16 2.31
C LEU A 99 0.20 -13.98 2.69
N ALA A 100 0.06 -13.69 3.98
CA ALA A 100 -0.68 -12.52 4.45
C ALA A 100 -0.06 -11.21 3.94
N SER A 101 1.27 -11.09 3.94
CA SER A 101 2.01 -9.95 3.38
C SER A 101 1.71 -9.74 1.89
N VAL A 102 1.63 -10.82 1.10
CA VAL A 102 1.23 -10.76 -0.32
C VAL A 102 -0.20 -10.23 -0.47
N LEU A 103 -1.14 -10.81 0.28
CA LEU A 103 -2.57 -10.43 0.20
C LEU A 103 -2.80 -8.98 0.65
N LEU A 104 -2.17 -8.57 1.76
CA LEU A 104 -2.24 -7.21 2.29
C LEU A 104 -1.59 -6.20 1.34
N SER A 105 -0.48 -6.55 0.68
CA SER A 105 0.11 -5.71 -0.36
C SER A 105 -0.84 -5.51 -1.54
N ALA A 106 -1.46 -6.59 -2.04
CA ALA A 106 -2.42 -6.50 -3.14
C ALA A 106 -3.66 -5.66 -2.76
N LEU A 107 -4.20 -5.86 -1.55
CA LEU A 107 -5.31 -5.08 -1.04
C LEU A 107 -4.95 -3.59 -0.90
N SER A 108 -3.76 -3.28 -0.35
CA SER A 108 -3.29 -1.90 -0.19
C SER A 108 -3.08 -1.20 -1.53
N PHE A 109 -2.56 -1.94 -2.53
CA PHE A 109 -2.41 -1.43 -3.89
C PHE A 109 -3.77 -1.02 -4.47
N LEU A 110 -4.78 -1.89 -4.38
CA LEU A 110 -6.14 -1.58 -4.84
C LEU A 110 -6.72 -0.40 -4.06
N ALA A 111 -6.54 -0.37 -2.74
CA ALA A 111 -7.06 0.70 -1.90
C ALA A 111 -6.46 2.08 -2.24
N ILE A 112 -5.17 2.15 -2.58
CA ILE A 112 -4.52 3.37 -3.10
C ILE A 112 -5.15 3.81 -4.43
N VAL A 113 -5.38 2.88 -5.36
CA VAL A 113 -6.05 3.19 -6.65
C VAL A 113 -7.45 3.78 -6.41
N PHE A 114 -8.26 3.14 -5.56
CA PHE A 114 -9.61 3.62 -5.24
C PHE A 114 -9.61 4.95 -4.51
N THR A 115 -8.61 5.21 -3.68
CA THR A 115 -8.47 6.48 -2.94
C THR A 115 -8.06 7.63 -3.88
N ALA A 116 -7.23 7.37 -4.88
CA ALA A 116 -6.79 8.39 -5.84
C ALA A 116 -7.86 8.70 -6.91
N LEU A 117 -8.76 7.75 -7.20
CA LEU A 117 -9.79 7.84 -8.24
C LEU A 117 -10.63 9.13 -8.19
N PRO A 118 -11.23 9.52 -7.05
CA PRO A 118 -12.03 10.75 -6.96
C PRO A 118 -11.25 12.01 -7.36
N VAL A 119 -9.98 12.12 -6.96
CA VAL A 119 -9.11 13.27 -7.23
C VAL A 119 -8.68 13.34 -8.70
N LEU A 120 -8.65 12.20 -9.38
CA LEU A 120 -8.39 12.15 -10.81
C LEU A 120 -9.61 12.59 -11.63
N LEU A 121 -10.82 12.22 -11.17
CA LEU A 121 -12.09 12.50 -11.85
C LEU A 121 -12.67 13.89 -11.52
N VAL A 122 -12.43 14.41 -10.33
CA VAL A 122 -12.93 15.71 -9.85
C VAL A 122 -11.77 16.70 -9.81
N ALA A 123 -11.92 17.84 -10.50
CA ALA A 123 -10.84 18.83 -10.67
C ALA A 123 -11.01 20.08 -9.79
N ASP A 124 -12.16 20.19 -9.13
CA ASP A 124 -12.69 21.34 -8.41
C ASP A 124 -13.32 20.92 -7.07
N CYS A 125 -13.81 21.87 -6.28
CA CYS A 125 -14.32 21.64 -4.92
C CYS A 125 -15.83 21.29 -4.87
N ARG A 126 -16.38 20.71 -5.95
CA ARG A 126 -17.80 20.34 -6.07
C ARG A 126 -18.12 18.94 -5.55
#